data_AF-A0A446CFM0-F1
#
_entry.id   AF-A0A446CFM0-F1
#
_cell.length_a   1.000
_cell.length_b   1.000
_cell.length_c   1.000
_cell.angle_alpha   90.00
_cell.angle_beta   90.00
_cell.angle_gamma   90.00
#
_symmetry.space_group_name_H-M   'P 1'
#
loop_
_entity.id
_entity.type
_entity.pdbx_description
1 polymer ?
#
loop_
_entity_poly.entity_id
_entity_poly.type
_entity_poly.pdbx_seq_one_letter_code
_entity_poly.pdbx_strand_id
1 'polypeptide(L)'
;MQFNSEIFFAAPREAPMEPMRFLEQSEIARCATYRQAVRLAWEQRQPHGMTMRTLAELCGMYPQHVSSYLHEDPLMPSGAPRLNLPADKISVFEAAVGNYAVSQYLIRLGHLTIMQEVIATQGRA
;
A
#
# COMPACT_ATOMS: atom_id res chain seq x y z
N MET A 1 -28.18 11.39 -50.16
CA MET A 1 -28.25 11.43 -48.68
C MET A 1 -27.25 10.43 -48.15
N GLN A 2 -26.08 10.88 -47.67
CA GLN A 2 -25.08 10.05 -47.01
C GLN A 2 -25.08 10.45 -45.53
N PHE A 3 -25.54 9.56 -44.67
CA PHE A 3 -25.43 9.70 -43.22
C PHE A 3 -24.02 9.26 -42.82
N ASN A 4 -23.16 10.21 -42.46
CA ASN A 4 -21.91 9.91 -41.77
C ASN A 4 -22.25 9.45 -40.34
N SER A 5 -22.04 8.17 -40.06
CA SER A 5 -22.03 7.64 -38.70
C SER A 5 -20.69 7.95 -38.05
N GLU A 6 -20.62 9.06 -37.33
CA GLU A 6 -19.52 9.31 -36.40
C GLU A 6 -19.61 8.28 -35.26
N ILE A 7 -18.72 7.30 -35.29
CA ILE A 7 -18.46 6.43 -34.14
C ILE A 7 -17.83 7.33 -33.08
N PHE A 8 -18.65 7.81 -32.15
CA PHE A 8 -18.17 8.37 -30.89
C PHE A 8 -17.45 7.25 -30.14
N PHE A 9 -16.13 7.18 -30.30
CA PHE A 9 -15.26 6.47 -29.36
C PHE A 9 -15.42 7.21 -28.03
N ALA A 10 -16.29 6.70 -27.16
CA ALA A 10 -16.31 7.13 -25.78
C ALA A 10 -14.94 6.78 -25.19
N ALA A 11 -14.10 7.79 -25.00
CA ALA A 11 -12.87 7.64 -24.25
C ALA A 11 -13.21 6.95 -22.92
N PRO A 12 -12.42 5.96 -22.47
CA PRO A 12 -12.65 5.35 -21.17
C PRO A 12 -12.76 6.49 -20.16
N ARG A 13 -13.85 6.47 -19.39
CA ARG A 13 -14.12 7.44 -18.33
C ARG A 13 -12.99 7.31 -17.33
N GLU A 14 -11.92 8.10 -17.49
CA GLU A 14 -10.88 8.27 -16.49
C GLU A 14 -11.61 8.75 -15.24
N ALA A 15 -11.83 7.82 -14.31
CA ALA A 15 -12.28 8.20 -12.99
C ALA A 15 -11.25 9.23 -12.49
N PRO A 16 -11.67 10.40 -11.97
CA PRO A 16 -10.72 11.35 -11.42
C PRO A 16 -9.85 10.58 -10.42
N MET A 17 -8.54 10.52 -10.68
CA MET A 17 -7.61 9.93 -9.74
C MET A 17 -7.70 10.76 -8.47
N GLU A 18 -8.48 10.28 -7.50
CA GLU A 18 -8.54 10.90 -6.20
C GLU A 18 -7.10 11.01 -5.68
N PRO A 19 -6.72 12.17 -5.13
CA PRO A 19 -5.37 12.33 -4.61
C PRO A 19 -5.11 11.24 -3.56
N MET A 20 -3.90 10.67 -3.60
CA MET A 20 -3.50 9.66 -2.62
C MET A 20 -3.72 10.19 -1.21
N ARG A 21 -4.46 9.41 -0.42
CA ARG A 21 -4.89 9.82 0.91
C ARG A 21 -3.83 9.56 1.97
N PHE A 22 -3.68 10.52 2.88
CA PHE A 22 -3.01 10.27 4.16
C PHE A 22 -4.01 9.69 5.16
N LEU A 23 -3.66 8.57 5.82
CA LEU A 23 -4.45 8.01 6.92
C LEU A 23 -4.20 8.76 8.23
N GLU A 24 -5.07 8.53 9.22
CA GLU A 24 -4.94 9.17 10.53
C GLU A 24 -3.71 8.61 11.28
N GLN A 25 -2.98 9.49 11.96
CA GLN A 25 -1.74 9.12 12.65
C GLN A 25 -1.98 8.05 13.73
N SER A 26 -3.17 8.03 14.33
CA SER A 26 -3.60 7.05 15.33
C SER A 26 -3.76 5.64 14.74
N GLU A 27 -4.20 5.52 13.48
CA GLU A 27 -4.31 4.25 12.77
C GLU A 27 -2.92 3.68 12.45
N ILE A 28 -2.01 4.55 12.00
CA ILE A 28 -0.62 4.18 11.74
C ILE A 28 0.11 3.81 13.05
N ALA A 29 -0.17 4.50 14.15
CA ALA A 29 0.42 4.21 15.46
C ALA A 29 -0.01 2.84 16.01
N ARG A 30 -1.21 2.36 15.67
CA ARG A 30 -1.69 1.02 16.03
C ARG A 30 -0.99 -0.11 15.28
N CYS A 31 -0.35 0.19 14.16
CA CYS A 31 0.44 -0.80 13.43
C CYS A 31 1.75 -1.06 14.19
N ALA A 32 1.86 -2.22 14.81
CA ALA A 32 3.08 -2.71 15.46
C ALA A 32 4.08 -3.30 14.46
N THR A 33 3.59 -3.85 13.34
CA THR A 33 4.44 -4.49 12.32
C THR A 33 4.23 -3.90 10.94
N TYR A 34 5.24 -4.05 10.07
CA TYR A 34 5.16 -3.69 8.66
C TYR A 34 3.97 -4.34 7.95
N ARG A 35 3.70 -5.62 8.24
CA ARG A 35 2.54 -6.35 7.70
C ARG A 35 1.22 -5.69 8.07
N GLN A 36 1.08 -5.20 9.30
CA GLN A 36 -0.14 -4.51 9.73
C GLN A 36 -0.34 -3.21 8.97
N ALA A 37 0.73 -2.46 8.68
CA ALA A 37 0.63 -1.25 7.86
C ALA A 37 0.21 -1.56 6.41
N VAL A 38 0.76 -2.64 5.82
CA VAL A 38 0.36 -3.11 4.47
C VAL A 38 -1.10 -3.57 4.44
N ARG A 39 -1.57 -4.27 5.49
CA ARG A 39 -2.98 -4.66 5.63
C ARG A 39 -3.90 -3.45 5.80
N LEU A 40 -3.52 -2.49 6.65
CA LEU A 40 -4.27 -1.25 6.85
C LEU A 40 -4.42 -0.49 5.53
N ALA A 41 -3.36 -0.40 4.73
CA ALA A 41 -3.39 0.22 3.41
C ALA A 41 -4.45 -0.43 2.50
N TRP A 42 -4.55 -1.76 2.52
CA TRP A 42 -5.51 -2.52 1.73
C TRP A 42 -6.96 -2.39 2.25
N GLU A 43 -7.14 -2.38 3.57
CA GLU A 43 -8.43 -2.20 4.22
C GLU A 43 -9.00 -0.80 3.93
N GLN A 44 -8.14 0.22 3.90
CA GLN A 44 -8.48 1.63 3.60
C GLN A 44 -8.29 2.00 2.12
N ARG A 45 -8.36 1.02 1.21
CA ARG A 45 -8.19 1.28 -0.23
C ARG A 45 -9.29 2.17 -0.78
N GLN A 46 -8.94 3.15 -1.60
CA GLN A 46 -9.90 4.05 -2.26
C GLN A 46 -10.75 3.34 -3.33
N PRO A 47 -10.18 2.45 -4.18
CA PRO A 47 -11.00 1.71 -5.14
C PRO A 47 -11.82 0.62 -4.43
N HIS A 48 -13.02 0.99 -3.99
CA HIS A 48 -13.98 0.12 -3.34
C HIS A 48 -14.37 -1.02 -4.29
N GLY A 49 -13.94 -2.25 -3.97
CA GLY A 49 -14.18 -3.43 -4.81
C GLY A 49 -12.97 -3.93 -5.61
N MET A 50 -11.80 -3.30 -5.48
CA MET A 50 -10.56 -3.88 -6.03
C MET A 50 -10.31 -5.27 -5.43
N THR A 51 -10.03 -6.23 -6.30
CA THR A 51 -9.69 -7.61 -5.91
C THR A 51 -8.18 -7.77 -5.73
N MET A 52 -7.75 -8.78 -4.97
CA MET A 52 -6.31 -9.10 -4.84
C MET A 52 -5.66 -9.46 -6.18
N ARG A 53 -6.44 -10.02 -7.12
CA ARG A 53 -5.98 -10.30 -8.47
C ARG A 53 -5.69 -9.01 -9.24
N THR A 54 -6.62 -8.07 -9.22
CA THR A 54 -6.44 -6.75 -9.83
C THR A 54 -5.23 -6.02 -9.24
N LEU A 55 -5.06 -6.08 -7.92
CA LEU A 55 -3.87 -5.52 -7.25
C LEU A 55 -2.58 -6.18 -7.75
N ALA A 56 -2.57 -7.51 -7.88
CA ALA A 56 -1.42 -8.25 -8.38
C ALA A 56 -1.06 -7.83 -9.81
N GLU A 57 -2.05 -7.69 -10.68
CA GLU A 57 -1.89 -7.23 -12.06
C GLU A 57 -1.35 -5.78 -12.12
N LEU A 58 -1.94 -4.86 -11.35
CA LEU A 58 -1.53 -3.45 -11.30
C LEU A 58 -0.10 -3.26 -10.77
N CYS A 59 0.32 -4.06 -9.80
CA CYS A 59 1.65 -3.93 -9.20
C CYS A 59 2.71 -4.84 -9.85
N GLY A 60 2.34 -5.64 -10.85
CA GLY A 60 3.22 -6.64 -11.45
C GLY A 60 3.73 -7.65 -10.42
N MET A 61 2.83 -8.18 -9.60
CA MET A 61 3.10 -9.18 -8.55
C MET A 61 2.36 -10.48 -8.84
N TYR A 62 2.84 -11.60 -8.27
CA TYR A 62 2.12 -12.87 -8.36
C TYR A 62 0.92 -12.89 -7.38
N PRO A 63 -0.30 -13.27 -7.82
CA PRO A 63 -1.49 -13.28 -6.97
C PRO A 63 -1.33 -14.10 -5.68
N GLN A 64 -0.63 -15.23 -5.75
CA GLN A 64 -0.31 -16.06 -4.58
C GLN A 64 0.53 -15.33 -3.52
N HIS A 65 1.42 -14.44 -3.95
CA HIS A 65 2.23 -13.65 -3.01
C HIS A 65 1.40 -12.53 -2.39
N VAL A 66 0.52 -11.88 -3.17
CA VAL A 66 -0.38 -10.84 -2.67
C VAL A 66 -1.29 -11.36 -1.57
N SER A 67 -1.87 -12.56 -1.74
CA SER A 67 -2.63 -13.21 -0.67
C SER A 67 -1.77 -13.43 0.59
N SER A 68 -0.50 -13.82 0.42
CA SER A 68 0.45 -13.99 1.53
C SER A 68 0.76 -12.67 2.24
N TYR A 69 0.87 -11.54 1.52
CA TYR A 69 1.14 -10.22 2.08
C TYR A 69 -0.02 -9.70 2.92
N LEU A 70 -1.25 -9.91 2.43
CA LEU A 70 -2.49 -9.38 3.02
C LEU A 70 -3.15 -10.32 4.03
N HIS A 71 -2.61 -11.53 4.20
CA HIS A 71 -3.15 -12.49 5.15
C HIS A 71 -3.05 -11.99 6.58
N GLU A 72 -4.05 -12.35 7.39
CA GLU A 72 -4.11 -11.93 8.78
C GLU A 72 -3.00 -12.54 9.63
N ASP A 73 -2.92 -13.87 9.61
CA ASP A 73 -1.88 -14.60 10.31
C ASP A 73 -0.51 -14.38 9.65
N PRO A 74 0.55 -14.08 10.42
CA PRO A 74 1.90 -13.94 9.90
C PRO A 74 2.54 -15.28 9.52
N LEU A 75 1.95 -16.40 9.96
CA LEU A 75 2.44 -17.75 9.71
C LEU A 75 1.52 -18.50 8.74
N MET A 76 2.10 -19.41 7.98
CA MET A 76 1.39 -20.40 7.19
C MET A 76 0.94 -21.57 8.10
N PRO A 77 -0.01 -22.41 7.67
CA PRO A 77 -0.41 -23.60 8.41
C PRO A 77 0.74 -24.57 8.75
N SER A 78 1.82 -24.53 7.96
CA SER A 78 3.06 -25.29 8.20
C SER A 78 3.98 -24.69 9.26
N GLY A 79 3.66 -23.51 9.81
CA GLY A 79 4.50 -22.77 10.75
C GLY A 79 5.57 -21.87 10.11
N ALA A 80 5.73 -21.92 8.79
CA ALA A 80 6.64 -21.05 8.07
C ALA A 80 6.11 -19.59 7.96
N PRO A 81 6.97 -18.57 7.98
CA PRO A 81 6.55 -17.18 7.86
C PRO A 81 5.95 -16.90 6.48
N ARG A 82 4.88 -16.11 6.43
CA ARG A 82 4.34 -15.57 5.18
C ARG A 82 5.26 -14.52 4.60
N LEU A 83 5.18 -14.35 3.29
CA LEU A 83 5.97 -13.35 2.59
C LEU A 83 5.50 -11.95 3.01
N ASN A 84 6.41 -10.98 2.95
CA ASN A 84 6.12 -9.57 3.15
C ASN A 84 6.17 -8.83 1.81
N LEU A 85 5.46 -7.70 1.73
CA LEU A 85 5.53 -6.83 0.56
C LEU A 85 7.00 -6.40 0.33
N PRO A 86 7.55 -6.61 -0.88
CA PRO A 86 8.91 -6.15 -1.20
C PRO A 86 9.01 -4.63 -1.18
N ALA A 87 10.15 -4.11 -0.71
CA ALA A 87 10.35 -2.66 -0.56
C ALA A 87 10.27 -1.91 -1.91
N ASP A 88 10.74 -2.52 -2.99
CA ASP A 88 10.67 -2.00 -4.36
C ASP A 88 9.23 -1.91 -4.89
N LYS A 89 8.27 -2.58 -4.24
CA LYS A 89 6.86 -2.59 -4.63
C LYS A 89 6.00 -1.63 -3.81
N ILE A 90 6.55 -0.96 -2.81
CA ILE A 90 5.77 -0.09 -1.91
C ILE A 90 5.07 1.03 -2.67
N SER A 91 5.80 1.79 -3.50
CA SER A 91 5.24 2.94 -4.22
C SER A 91 4.10 2.54 -5.16
N VAL A 92 4.28 1.45 -5.91
CA VAL A 92 3.28 0.94 -6.86
C VAL A 92 2.07 0.35 -6.12
N PHE A 93 2.29 -0.29 -4.98
CA PHE A 93 1.21 -0.79 -4.12
C PHE A 93 0.39 0.36 -3.53
N GLU A 94 1.04 1.38 -2.97
CA GLU A 94 0.36 2.56 -2.40
C GLU A 94 -0.42 3.34 -3.44
N ALA A 95 0.13 3.49 -4.65
CA ALA A 95 -0.58 4.09 -5.77
C ALA A 95 -1.83 3.26 -6.17
N ALA A 96 -1.73 1.93 -6.16
CA ALA A 96 -2.86 1.06 -6.49
C ALA A 96 -3.96 1.09 -5.42
N VAL A 97 -3.60 1.12 -4.13
CA VAL A 97 -4.58 1.19 -3.04
C VAL A 97 -5.09 2.62 -2.78
N GLY A 98 -4.37 3.64 -3.23
CA GLY A 98 -4.73 5.05 -3.11
C GLY A 98 -4.42 5.70 -1.76
N ASN A 99 -3.47 5.18 -0.99
CA ASN A 99 -3.09 5.77 0.30
C ASN A 99 -1.61 5.53 0.67
N TYR A 100 -1.09 6.37 1.58
CA TYR A 100 0.33 6.37 2.01
C TYR A 100 0.58 5.57 3.31
N ALA A 101 -0.25 4.58 3.64
CA ALA A 101 -0.18 3.95 4.97
C ALA A 101 1.18 3.27 5.26
N VAL A 102 1.81 2.66 4.25
CA VAL A 102 3.09 1.95 4.39
C VAL A 102 4.22 2.94 4.57
N SER A 103 4.26 3.98 3.74
CA SER A 103 5.23 5.07 3.81
C SER A 103 5.11 5.84 5.12
N GLN A 104 3.90 6.15 5.59
CA GLN A 104 3.69 6.78 6.91
C GLN A 104 4.21 5.91 8.06
N TYR A 105 3.96 4.60 8.00
CA TYR A 105 4.51 3.67 8.99
C TYR A 105 6.04 3.66 9.00
N LEU A 106 6.66 3.60 7.82
CA LEU A 106 8.13 3.60 7.69
C LEU A 106 8.74 4.93 8.15
N ILE A 107 8.14 6.07 7.81
CA ILE A 107 8.57 7.40 8.28
C ILE A 107 8.49 7.47 9.81
N ARG A 108 7.39 6.98 10.41
CA ARG A 108 7.26 6.90 11.87
C ARG A 108 8.35 6.06 12.50
N LEU A 109 8.67 4.91 11.89
CA LEU A 109 9.75 4.04 12.36
C LEU A 109 11.11 4.74 12.25
N GLY A 110 11.36 5.46 11.14
CA GLY A 110 12.59 6.22 10.91
C GLY A 110 12.75 7.45 11.81
N HIS A 111 11.65 8.12 12.18
CA HIS A 111 11.67 9.25 13.12
C HIS A 111 12.14 8.83 14.53
N LEU A 112 11.93 7.57 14.93
CA LEU A 112 12.51 7.03 16.17
C LEU A 112 14.04 6.92 16.07
N THR A 113 14.58 6.61 14.90
CA THR A 113 16.02 6.40 14.69
C THR A 113 16.82 7.71 14.73
N ILE A 114 16.29 8.81 14.18
CA ILE A 114 16.99 10.10 14.11
C ILE A 114 17.14 10.75 15.50
N MET A 115 16.10 10.70 16.35
CA MET A 115 16.18 11.27 17.71
C MET A 115 17.13 10.50 18.62
N GLN A 116 17.22 9.18 18.48
CA GLN A 116 18.18 8.35 19.23
C GLN A 116 19.63 8.71 18.86
N GLU A 117 19.92 8.94 17.58
CA GLU A 117 21.23 9.37 17.11
C GLU A 117 21.60 10.76 17.66
N VAL A 118 20.65 11.71 17.69
CA VAL A 118 20.85 13.04 18.29
C VAL A 118 21.17 12.92 19.78
N ILE A 119 20.42 12.11 20.54
CA ILE A 119 20.67 11.89 21.98
C ILE A 119 22.04 11.22 22.22
N ALA A 120 22.42 10.23 21.41
CA ALA A 120 23.72 9.56 21.51
C ALA A 120 24.90 10.48 21.18
N THR A 121 24.70 11.45 20.28
CA THR A 121 25.70 12.46 19.93
C THR A 121 25.88 13.50 21.05
N GLN A 122 24.81 13.88 21.74
CA GLN A 122 24.84 14.85 22.84
C GLN A 122 25.38 14.27 24.16
N GLY A 123 25.23 12.95 24.39
CA GLY A 123 25.77 12.27 25.58
C GLY A 123 27.27 11.93 25.51
N ARG A 124 27.96 12.28 24.42
CA ARG A 124 29.41 12.08 24.23
C ARG A 124 30.22 13.39 24.20
N ALA A 125 29.61 14.51 24.59
CA ALA A 125 30.26 15.82 24.76
C ALA A 125 30.54 16.12 26.23
#